data_AF-A0A2M8UG07-F1
#
_entry.id   AF-A0A2M8UG07-F1
#
_cell.length_a   1.000
_cell.length_b   1.000
_cell.length_c   1.000
_cell.angle_alpha   90.00
_cell.angle_beta   90.00
_cell.angle_gamma   90.00
#
_symmetry.space_group_name_H-M   'P 1'
#
loop_
_entity.id
_entity.type
_entity.pdbx_description
1 polymer ?
#
loop_
_entity_poly.entity_id
_entity_poly.type
_entity_poly.pdbx_seq_one_letter_code
_entity_poly.pdbx_strand_id
1 'polypeptide(L)'
;MRGSRFFFILLAAAVLGILAVIFFGADPNKRGMTPTANIPPPPVPAAPVAPSPDSVAKAPPSFDVVRISRNCTSVFAGRAMAGSVVVVKTGQRELGRVTADTRGEWVLVPDLPLERGNQEFTLESQMQGQEPIKAEANVVAVVPECQPGEGGEQAIAVLTPLKGASRLLQRPDGPLDPARKGLALDAIEYDQAGNLILSGRSQPGSTVQVYLNNEPIGVATADDKGTWRLRPDKAVDPGIYSLRVDQVEQAGGKVASRLEMPFSRARPEDVKFDASGNSVIVQPGNSLWRIARQVYGLGPRYTEIYKANQAQITDPDMIYPGQVFAVPGQHNGQAVPKAN
;
A
#
# COMPACT_ATOMS: atom_id res chain seq x y z
N MET A 1 -70.62 32.01 24.00
CA MET A 1 -70.12 30.92 23.14
C MET A 1 -69.33 29.96 24.02
N ARG A 2 -69.71 28.67 23.98
CA ARG A 2 -69.30 27.51 24.83
C ARG A 2 -67.87 27.63 25.41
N GLY A 3 -67.54 27.47 26.70
CA GLY A 3 -68.13 26.71 27.83
C GLY A 3 -67.09 25.65 28.27
N SER A 4 -66.28 25.90 29.32
CA SER A 4 -66.39 25.34 30.69
C SER A 4 -66.50 23.80 30.74
N ARG A 5 -65.91 22.99 31.63
CA ARG A 5 -65.04 23.09 32.82
C ARG A 5 -65.13 21.67 33.47
N PHE A 6 -64.07 21.22 34.16
CA PHE A 6 -64.07 20.30 35.34
C PHE A 6 -64.31 18.77 35.22
N PHE A 7 -63.29 18.02 35.70
CA PHE A 7 -63.29 16.99 36.77
C PHE A 7 -64.31 15.82 36.76
N PHE A 8 -63.84 14.56 36.86
CA PHE A 8 -64.02 13.65 38.02
C PHE A 8 -63.55 12.19 37.76
N ILE A 9 -63.16 11.54 38.85
CA ILE A 9 -62.69 10.16 39.06
C ILE A 9 -63.89 9.22 39.32
N LEU A 10 -63.84 7.94 38.88
CA LEU A 10 -64.22 6.67 39.60
C LEU A 10 -64.83 5.56 38.73
N LEU A 11 -64.13 4.41 38.69
CA LEU A 11 -64.51 3.04 39.10
C LEU A 11 -65.98 2.55 39.08
N ALA A 12 -66.25 1.36 38.51
CA ALA A 12 -67.11 0.24 39.00
C ALA A 12 -67.51 -0.72 37.84
N ALA A 13 -67.13 -2.01 37.85
CA ALA A 13 -67.83 -3.21 38.40
C ALA A 13 -69.01 -3.71 37.52
N ALA A 14 -68.85 -4.86 36.83
CA ALA A 14 -69.43 -6.20 37.15
C ALA A 14 -70.86 -6.39 36.56
N VAL A 15 -71.33 -7.53 36.02
CA VAL A 15 -71.55 -8.84 36.66
C VAL A 15 -72.28 -9.81 35.68
N LEU A 16 -72.04 -11.13 35.82
CA LEU A 16 -72.83 -12.35 35.48
C LEU A 16 -73.44 -12.55 34.07
N GLY A 17 -73.60 -13.76 33.52
CA GLY A 17 -73.57 -15.16 33.99
C GLY A 17 -74.30 -15.99 32.91
N ILE A 18 -74.02 -17.29 32.71
CA ILE A 18 -74.89 -18.39 33.16
C ILE A 18 -74.26 -19.73 32.75
N LEU A 19 -74.37 -20.69 33.68
CA LEU A 19 -73.99 -22.10 33.63
C LEU A 19 -74.84 -22.96 32.67
N ALA A 20 -74.24 -24.02 32.12
CA ALA A 20 -74.90 -25.32 32.01
C ALA A 20 -73.87 -26.46 32.13
N VAL A 21 -74.22 -27.39 33.01
CA VAL A 21 -73.47 -28.55 33.52
C VAL A 21 -73.74 -29.77 32.63
N ILE A 22 -72.79 -30.72 32.52
CA ILE A 22 -72.98 -32.16 32.77
C ILE A 22 -71.68 -32.94 32.47
N PHE A 23 -71.38 -33.84 33.41
CA PHE A 23 -70.27 -34.79 33.59
C PHE A 23 -69.94 -35.69 32.39
N PHE A 24 -68.68 -36.12 32.26
CA PHE A 24 -68.25 -37.53 32.38
C PHE A 24 -66.71 -37.62 32.29
N GLY A 25 -66.09 -38.28 33.28
CA GLY A 25 -64.64 -38.53 33.29
C GLY A 25 -64.20 -39.61 32.30
N ALA A 26 -63.00 -39.46 31.74
CA ALA A 26 -62.23 -40.53 31.11
C ALA A 26 -60.74 -40.13 31.06
N ASP A 27 -59.88 -41.13 31.29
CA ASP A 27 -58.45 -41.11 31.62
C ASP A 27 -57.50 -40.21 30.81
N PRO A 28 -56.43 -39.66 31.44
CA PRO A 28 -55.40 -38.86 30.77
C PRO A 28 -54.34 -39.68 30.01
N ASN A 29 -54.50 -40.99 29.83
CA ASN A 29 -53.49 -41.82 29.16
C ASN A 29 -54.12 -42.63 28.03
N LYS A 30 -54.23 -42.02 26.84
CA LYS A 30 -54.02 -42.62 25.50
C LYS A 30 -54.70 -41.79 24.41
N ARG A 31 -53.88 -41.21 23.53
CA ARG A 31 -54.10 -40.84 22.11
C ARG A 31 -53.01 -39.79 21.85
N GLY A 32 -52.07 -39.95 20.94
CA GLY A 32 -52.10 -40.64 19.66
C GLY A 32 -51.27 -39.74 18.77
N MET A 33 -50.05 -40.17 18.46
CA MET A 33 -49.08 -39.45 17.64
C MET A 33 -49.72 -38.98 16.33
N THR A 34 -49.70 -37.68 16.08
CA THR A 34 -49.61 -37.15 14.70
C THR A 34 -48.12 -37.01 14.34
N PRO A 35 -47.71 -37.33 13.09
CA PRO A 35 -46.32 -37.28 12.71
C PRO A 35 -45.86 -35.82 12.57
N THR A 36 -45.00 -35.36 13.48
CA THR A 36 -44.23 -34.15 13.25
C THR A 36 -43.03 -34.51 12.39
N ALA A 37 -42.84 -33.75 11.31
CA ALA A 37 -41.77 -33.91 10.34
C ALA A 37 -40.40 -34.07 11.03
N ASN A 38 -39.62 -35.06 10.56
CA ASN A 38 -38.25 -35.30 11.01
C ASN A 38 -37.35 -34.17 10.48
N ILE A 39 -37.22 -33.08 11.24
CA ILE A 39 -36.24 -32.04 10.98
C ILE A 39 -34.88 -32.60 11.42
N PRO A 40 -33.87 -32.74 10.54
CA PRO A 40 -32.55 -33.16 10.97
C PRO A 40 -32.01 -32.13 11.98
N PRO A 41 -31.31 -32.57 13.05
CA PRO A 41 -30.74 -31.65 14.02
C PRO A 41 -29.82 -30.65 13.32
N PRO A 42 -29.76 -29.39 13.78
CA PRO A 42 -28.81 -28.42 13.26
C PRO A 42 -27.39 -29.01 13.38
N PRO A 43 -26.52 -28.78 12.38
CA PRO A 43 -25.14 -29.27 12.46
C PRO A 43 -24.51 -28.72 13.75
N VAL A 44 -23.99 -29.62 14.58
CA VAL A 44 -23.21 -29.27 15.76
C VAL A 44 -22.08 -28.34 15.29
N PRO A 45 -21.86 -27.17 15.92
CA PRO A 45 -20.71 -26.33 15.61
C PRO A 45 -19.46 -27.20 15.73
N ALA A 46 -18.70 -27.33 14.65
CA ALA A 46 -17.42 -28.01 14.69
C ALA A 46 -16.59 -27.35 15.80
N ALA A 47 -16.10 -28.16 16.75
CA ALA A 47 -15.10 -27.71 17.70
C ALA A 47 -13.94 -27.05 16.91
N PRO A 48 -13.30 -25.98 17.42
CA PRO A 48 -12.18 -25.37 16.74
C PRO A 48 -11.14 -26.47 16.47
N VAL A 49 -10.90 -26.76 15.20
CA VAL A 49 -9.83 -27.65 14.79
C VAL A 49 -8.56 -26.95 15.25
N ALA A 50 -7.87 -27.51 16.25
CA ALA A 50 -6.51 -27.10 16.55
C ALA A 50 -5.72 -27.16 15.23
N PRO A 51 -4.97 -26.11 14.85
CA PRO A 51 -4.26 -26.11 13.57
C PRO A 51 -3.38 -27.35 13.51
N SER A 52 -3.56 -28.17 12.48
CA SER A 52 -2.70 -29.32 12.22
C SER A 52 -1.24 -28.85 12.19
N PRO A 53 -0.29 -29.58 12.81
CA PRO A 53 1.13 -29.19 12.86
C PRO A 53 1.78 -29.04 11.47
N ASP A 54 1.14 -29.53 10.40
CA ASP A 54 1.56 -29.38 9.00
C ASP A 54 1.20 -28.03 8.36
N SER A 55 0.61 -27.10 9.11
CA SER A 55 0.19 -25.78 8.62
C SER A 55 1.05 -24.61 9.13
N VAL A 56 2.31 -24.88 9.49
CA VAL A 56 3.35 -23.84 9.44
C VAL A 56 3.62 -23.57 7.96
N ALA A 57 2.75 -22.76 7.35
CA ALA A 57 2.84 -22.38 5.96
C ALA A 57 4.26 -21.90 5.65
N LYS A 58 4.80 -22.39 4.54
CA LYS A 58 6.12 -22.08 3.96
C LYS A 58 6.20 -20.57 3.66
N ALA A 59 6.34 -19.74 4.69
CA ALA A 59 6.27 -18.29 4.55
C ALA A 59 7.48 -17.81 3.73
N PRO A 60 7.28 -16.99 2.69
CA PRO A 60 8.37 -16.45 1.90
C PRO A 60 9.26 -15.55 2.78
N PRO A 61 10.57 -15.47 2.48
CA PRO A 61 11.45 -14.57 3.20
C PRO A 61 11.10 -13.11 2.88
N SER A 62 11.41 -12.18 3.78
CA SER A 62 11.05 -10.77 3.67
C SER A 62 12.15 -9.85 4.19
N PHE A 63 12.26 -8.65 3.62
CA PHE A 63 13.06 -7.55 4.14
C PHE A 63 12.23 -6.70 5.09
N ASP A 64 12.74 -6.44 6.29
CA ASP A 64 12.18 -5.45 7.21
C ASP A 64 13.00 -4.15 7.19
N VAL A 65 14.32 -4.31 7.19
CA VAL A 65 15.30 -3.22 7.29
C VAL A 65 16.36 -3.40 6.21
N VAL A 66 16.63 -2.31 5.49
CA VAL A 66 17.83 -2.17 4.66
C VAL A 66 18.46 -0.84 5.00
N ARG A 67 19.71 -0.88 5.45
CA ARG A 67 20.53 0.29 5.73
C ARG A 67 21.77 0.26 4.86
N ILE A 68 22.06 1.38 4.21
CA ILE A 68 23.23 1.57 3.35
C ILE A 68 23.90 2.85 3.81
N SER A 69 25.10 2.74 4.36
CA SER A 69 25.87 3.86 4.86
C SER A 69 26.48 4.69 3.71
N ARG A 70 27.07 5.85 4.03
CA ARG A 70 27.75 6.73 3.07
C ARG A 70 29.01 6.10 2.45
N ASN A 71 29.64 5.16 3.14
CA ASN A 71 30.77 4.39 2.61
C ASN A 71 30.32 3.09 1.91
N CYS A 72 29.02 2.97 1.61
CA CYS A 72 28.39 1.85 0.92
C CYS A 72 28.50 0.50 1.63
N THR A 73 28.85 0.48 2.92
CA THR A 73 28.58 -0.70 3.76
C THR A 73 27.07 -0.84 3.96
N SER A 74 26.59 -2.07 4.14
CA SER A 74 25.14 -2.31 4.18
C SER A 74 24.75 -3.34 5.23
N VAL A 75 23.55 -3.16 5.77
CA VAL A 75 22.91 -4.09 6.71
C VAL A 75 21.54 -4.43 6.14
N PHE A 76 21.29 -5.72 5.96
CA PHE A 76 20.00 -6.27 5.56
C PHE A 76 19.43 -7.08 6.71
N ALA A 77 18.16 -6.89 7.06
CA ALA A 77 17.51 -7.69 8.08
C ALA A 77 16.04 -7.94 7.73
N GLY A 78 15.50 -9.03 8.25
CA GLY A 78 14.09 -9.35 8.10
C GLY A 78 13.69 -10.69 8.67
N ARG A 79 12.68 -11.31 8.07
CA ARG A 79 12.12 -12.59 8.50
C ARG A 79 12.18 -13.66 7.40
N ALA A 80 12.34 -14.91 7.80
CA ALA A 80 12.27 -16.11 6.96
C ALA A 80 11.86 -17.31 7.83
N MET A 81 11.73 -18.49 7.21
CA MET A 81 11.46 -19.71 7.96
C MET A 81 12.63 -20.02 8.92
N ALA A 82 12.32 -20.34 10.18
CA ALA A 82 13.35 -20.63 11.19
C ALA A 82 14.31 -21.74 10.73
N GLY A 83 15.61 -21.52 10.90
CA GLY A 83 16.66 -22.45 10.48
C GLY A 83 16.90 -22.52 8.96
N SER A 84 16.14 -21.78 8.13
CA SER A 84 16.41 -21.68 6.70
C SER A 84 17.63 -20.79 6.41
N VAL A 85 18.37 -21.11 5.34
CA VAL A 85 19.46 -20.28 4.83
C VAL A 85 18.85 -19.22 3.93
N VAL A 86 19.03 -17.95 4.31
CA VAL A 86 18.61 -16.78 3.57
C VAL A 86 19.77 -16.26 2.73
N VAL A 87 19.54 -15.99 1.46
CA VAL A 87 20.54 -15.50 0.50
C VAL A 87 20.06 -14.16 -0.07
N VAL A 88 20.89 -13.12 0.05
CA VAL A 88 20.64 -11.79 -0.54
C VAL A 88 21.46 -11.67 -1.82
N LYS A 89 20.83 -11.27 -2.92
CA LYS A 89 21.46 -11.16 -4.25
C LYS A 89 21.23 -9.79 -4.88
N THR A 90 22.17 -9.34 -5.69
CA THR A 90 21.98 -8.26 -6.68
C THR A 90 22.15 -8.84 -8.09
N GLY A 91 21.07 -8.82 -8.88
CA GLY A 91 21.01 -9.55 -10.15
C GLY A 91 21.32 -11.05 -9.96
N GLN A 92 22.42 -11.53 -10.55
CA GLN A 92 22.90 -12.91 -10.39
C GLN A 92 24.00 -13.07 -9.32
N ARG A 93 24.52 -11.97 -8.78
CA ARG A 93 25.60 -11.98 -7.79
C ARG A 93 25.02 -12.15 -6.39
N GLU A 94 25.53 -13.12 -5.65
CA GLU A 94 25.28 -13.24 -4.22
C GLU A 94 26.06 -12.17 -3.45
N LEU A 95 25.34 -11.38 -2.65
CA LEU A 95 25.94 -10.42 -1.72
C LEU A 95 26.32 -11.10 -0.40
N GLY A 96 25.56 -12.12 -0.01
CA GLY A 96 25.89 -12.98 1.12
C GLY A 96 24.72 -13.87 1.51
N ARG A 97 24.95 -14.69 2.55
CA ARG A 97 23.98 -15.64 3.10
C ARG A 97 24.06 -15.72 4.62
N VAL A 98 22.94 -16.01 5.26
CA VAL A 98 22.82 -16.16 6.71
C VAL A 98 21.71 -17.15 7.07
N THR A 99 21.81 -17.85 8.19
CA THR A 99 20.74 -18.72 8.69
C THR A 99 19.78 -17.92 9.57
N ALA A 100 18.47 -18.03 9.32
CA ALA A 100 17.46 -17.42 10.18
C ALA A 100 17.40 -18.12 11.55
N ASP A 101 17.23 -17.34 12.62
CA ASP A 101 17.19 -17.82 13.99
C ASP A 101 15.94 -18.68 14.28
N THR A 102 15.81 -19.15 15.52
CA THR A 102 14.65 -19.98 15.95
C THR A 102 13.32 -19.23 15.90
N ARG A 103 13.32 -17.90 15.84
CA ARG A 103 12.14 -17.03 15.67
C ARG A 103 11.93 -16.63 14.20
N GLY A 104 12.81 -17.08 13.30
CA GLY A 104 12.78 -16.73 11.89
C GLY A 104 13.37 -15.35 11.57
N GLU A 105 14.04 -14.70 12.51
CA GLU A 105 14.71 -13.41 12.27
C GLU A 105 16.11 -13.63 11.68
N TRP A 106 16.56 -12.72 10.81
CA TRP A 106 17.90 -12.78 10.22
C TRP A 106 18.49 -11.39 10.01
N VAL A 107 19.83 -11.32 10.07
CA VAL A 107 20.62 -10.11 9.81
C VAL A 107 21.85 -10.50 8.98
N LEU A 108 22.07 -9.82 7.86
CA LEU A 108 23.22 -9.99 6.99
C LEU A 108 23.96 -8.65 6.83
N VAL A 109 25.27 -8.67 7.01
CA VAL A 109 26.19 -7.57 6.71
C VAL A 109 27.17 -8.08 5.66
N PRO A 110 27.04 -7.69 4.37
CA PRO A 110 27.98 -8.12 3.34
C PRO A 110 29.40 -7.58 3.58
N ASP A 111 30.41 -8.38 3.25
CA ASP A 111 31.82 -8.01 3.43
C ASP A 111 32.29 -6.92 2.46
N LEU A 112 31.69 -6.90 1.26
CA LEU A 112 32.05 -5.95 0.21
C LEU A 112 31.08 -4.76 0.21
N PRO A 113 31.58 -3.51 0.09
CA PRO A 113 30.74 -2.36 -0.16
C PRO A 113 29.90 -2.55 -1.43
N LEU A 114 28.70 -1.97 -1.41
CA LEU A 114 27.80 -1.97 -2.56
C LEU A 114 28.37 -1.11 -3.71
N GLU A 115 28.14 -1.56 -4.94
CA GLU A 115 28.48 -0.78 -6.12
C GLU A 115 27.52 0.41 -6.28
N ARG A 116 28.07 1.54 -6.75
CA ARG A 116 27.30 2.74 -7.07
C ARG A 116 26.22 2.47 -8.14
N GLY A 117 25.21 3.31 -8.18
CA GLY A 117 24.11 3.27 -9.13
C GLY A 117 22.87 2.55 -8.59
N ASN A 118 21.98 2.22 -9.52
CA ASN A 118 20.71 1.59 -9.20
C ASN A 118 20.90 0.08 -8.99
N GLN A 119 20.57 -0.39 -7.79
CA GLN A 119 20.72 -1.77 -7.36
C GLN A 119 19.35 -2.35 -7.03
N GLU A 120 19.10 -3.58 -7.44
CA GLU A 120 17.90 -4.34 -7.04
C GLU A 120 18.34 -5.55 -6.22
N PHE A 121 17.92 -5.58 -4.97
CA PHE A 121 18.19 -6.68 -4.06
C PHE A 121 17.02 -7.64 -4.03
N THR A 122 17.33 -8.91 -4.30
CA THR A 122 16.39 -10.03 -4.22
C THR A 122 16.78 -10.94 -3.07
N LEU A 123 15.79 -11.69 -2.59
CA LEU A 123 15.93 -12.54 -1.41
C LEU A 123 15.35 -13.90 -1.72
N GLU A 124 16.08 -14.94 -1.34
CA GLU A 124 15.62 -16.32 -1.37
C GLU A 124 15.98 -17.02 -0.06
N SER A 125 15.14 -17.97 0.35
CA SER A 125 15.41 -18.82 1.51
C SER A 125 15.37 -20.29 1.10
N GLN A 126 16.30 -21.07 1.59
CA GLN A 126 16.43 -22.48 1.30
C GLN A 126 16.51 -23.31 2.58
N MET A 127 15.71 -24.38 2.64
CA MET A 127 15.83 -25.42 3.65
C MET A 127 16.42 -26.68 3.01
N GLN A 128 17.17 -27.47 3.78
CA GLN A 128 17.81 -28.67 3.28
C GLN A 128 16.80 -29.62 2.62
N GLY A 129 17.08 -30.03 1.37
CA GLY A 129 16.20 -30.93 0.62
C GLY A 129 14.94 -30.28 0.04
N GLN A 130 14.74 -28.97 0.18
CA GLN A 130 13.61 -28.24 -0.42
C GLN A 130 14.07 -27.25 -1.50
N GLU A 131 13.18 -27.01 -2.47
CA GLU A 131 13.40 -25.95 -3.45
C GLU A 131 13.45 -24.56 -2.78
N PRO A 132 14.35 -23.66 -3.24
CA PRO A 132 14.42 -22.29 -2.76
C PRO A 132 13.10 -21.55 -2.92
N ILE A 133 12.71 -20.79 -1.89
CA ILE A 133 11.55 -19.91 -1.92
C ILE A 133 12.05 -18.49 -2.16
N LYS A 134 11.46 -17.79 -3.13
CA LYS A 134 11.76 -16.38 -3.38
C LYS A 134 10.88 -15.49 -2.51
N ALA A 135 11.41 -14.33 -2.13
CA ALA A 135 10.62 -13.29 -1.49
C ALA A 135 9.54 -12.73 -2.42
N GLU A 136 8.48 -12.22 -1.80
CA GLU A 136 7.40 -11.52 -2.49
C GLU A 136 7.64 -10.01 -2.61
N ALA A 137 8.82 -9.53 -2.20
CA ALA A 137 9.22 -8.14 -2.30
C ALA A 137 10.72 -8.01 -2.55
N ASN A 138 11.09 -7.08 -3.42
CA ASN A 138 12.46 -6.71 -3.72
C ASN A 138 12.79 -5.36 -3.09
N VAL A 139 14.07 -5.06 -2.88
CA VAL A 139 14.50 -3.72 -2.47
C VAL A 139 15.23 -3.06 -3.63
N VAL A 140 14.72 -1.90 -4.06
CA VAL A 140 15.40 -1.07 -5.07
C VAL A 140 16.13 0.03 -4.32
N ALA A 141 17.43 0.17 -4.58
CA ALA A 141 18.26 1.20 -3.97
C ALA A 141 19.00 2.03 -5.01
N VAL A 142 19.19 3.30 -4.71
CA VAL A 142 20.08 4.21 -5.44
C VAL A 142 21.30 4.42 -4.56
N VAL A 143 22.42 3.79 -4.92
CA VAL A 143 23.68 3.85 -4.18
C VAL A 143 24.54 4.97 -4.78
N PRO A 144 24.91 6.00 -4.02
CA PRO A 144 25.75 7.09 -4.52
C PRO A 144 27.20 6.64 -4.66
N GLU A 145 28.06 7.55 -5.12
CA GLU A 145 29.50 7.31 -5.15
C GLU A 145 30.07 7.31 -3.72
N CYS A 146 30.63 6.18 -3.31
CA CYS A 146 31.11 5.95 -1.96
C CYS A 146 32.37 6.80 -1.70
N GLN A 147 32.27 7.80 -0.82
CA GLN A 147 33.41 8.61 -0.42
C GLN A 147 33.85 8.25 1.01
N PRO A 148 35.16 8.05 1.26
CA PRO A 148 35.67 7.86 2.61
C PRO A 148 35.48 9.16 3.44
N GLY A 149 34.74 9.10 4.54
CA GLY A 149 34.53 10.23 5.46
C GLY A 149 33.07 10.50 5.82
N GLU A 150 32.81 11.56 6.60
CA GLU A 150 31.47 11.95 7.04
C GLU A 150 30.69 12.79 6.01
N GLY A 151 31.35 13.24 4.93
CA GLY A 151 30.73 13.97 3.83
C GLY A 151 30.54 13.09 2.61
N GLY A 152 29.29 12.72 2.30
CA GLY A 152 28.93 11.97 1.10
C GLY A 152 27.42 11.84 0.99
N GLU A 153 26.87 11.74 -0.22
CA GLU A 153 25.44 11.48 -0.38
C GLU A 153 25.06 10.13 0.24
N GLN A 154 23.83 10.01 0.74
CA GLN A 154 23.36 8.76 1.33
C GLN A 154 22.33 8.09 0.42
N ALA A 155 22.40 6.76 0.38
CA ALA A 155 21.56 5.97 -0.49
C ALA A 155 20.07 6.05 -0.12
N ILE A 156 19.23 5.90 -1.15
CA ILE A 156 17.79 5.66 -1.01
C ILE A 156 17.57 4.16 -1.11
N ALA A 157 16.68 3.59 -0.29
CA ALA A 157 16.23 2.21 -0.43
C ALA A 157 14.70 2.11 -0.28
N VAL A 158 14.05 1.45 -1.22
CA VAL A 158 12.59 1.29 -1.30
C VAL A 158 12.24 -0.18 -1.41
N LEU A 159 11.42 -0.68 -0.48
CA LEU A 159 10.80 -1.99 -0.55
C LEU A 159 9.67 -1.95 -1.57
N THR A 160 9.72 -2.84 -2.55
CA THR A 160 8.73 -2.98 -3.61
C THR A 160 8.15 -4.39 -3.57
N PRO A 161 6.95 -4.56 -3.00
CA PRO A 161 6.27 -5.85 -3.04
C PRO A 161 5.71 -6.13 -4.45
N LEU A 162 5.63 -7.41 -4.80
CA LEU A 162 5.00 -7.89 -6.05
C LEU A 162 3.51 -7.52 -6.10
N LYS A 163 2.89 -7.42 -4.91
CA LYS A 163 1.49 -6.99 -4.72
C LYS A 163 1.42 -5.99 -3.56
N GLY A 164 0.76 -4.86 -3.76
CA GLY A 164 0.57 -3.83 -2.73
C GLY A 164 1.41 -2.59 -2.97
N ALA A 165 1.53 -1.76 -1.93
CA ALA A 165 2.22 -0.46 -2.01
C ALA A 165 3.70 -0.58 -1.63
N SER A 166 4.55 0.18 -2.33
CA SER A 166 5.97 0.32 -1.98
C SER A 166 6.15 1.07 -0.66
N ARG A 167 7.24 0.76 0.06
CA ARG A 167 7.59 1.38 1.33
C ARG A 167 9.04 1.85 1.34
N LEU A 168 9.28 3.09 1.76
CA LEU A 168 10.61 3.65 1.90
C LEU A 168 11.32 3.02 3.11
N LEU A 169 12.45 2.36 2.88
CA LEU A 169 13.30 1.74 3.92
C LEU A 169 14.40 2.67 4.38
N GLN A 170 14.99 3.42 3.46
CA GLN A 170 16.03 4.39 3.75
C GLN A 170 15.90 5.63 2.87
N ARG A 171 16.15 6.78 3.50
CA ARG A 171 16.29 8.09 2.86
C ARG A 171 17.75 8.55 2.96
N PRO A 172 18.19 9.52 2.15
CA PRO A 172 19.47 10.15 2.35
C PRO A 172 19.41 10.93 3.67
N ASP A 173 20.30 10.63 4.61
CA ASP A 173 20.53 11.58 5.70
C ASP A 173 21.43 12.67 5.11
N GLY A 174 20.99 13.91 5.15
CA GLY A 174 21.87 15.07 5.15
C GLY A 174 21.72 15.73 6.51
N PRO A 175 22.34 16.89 6.77
CA PRO A 175 21.68 17.83 7.66
C PRO A 175 20.22 17.90 7.18
N LEU A 176 19.27 17.52 8.04
CA LEU A 176 18.00 18.22 8.00
C LEU A 176 18.46 19.66 8.07
N ASP A 177 18.29 20.42 6.98
CA ASP A 177 18.42 21.86 7.09
C ASP A 177 17.64 22.22 8.36
N PRO A 178 18.28 22.74 9.42
CA PRO A 178 17.54 23.14 10.61
C PRO A 178 16.55 24.27 10.26
N ALA A 179 16.70 24.89 9.07
CA ALA A 179 15.71 25.78 8.46
C ALA A 179 14.60 25.05 7.66
N ARG A 180 14.73 23.75 7.33
CA ARG A 180 13.58 22.84 7.07
C ARG A 180 13.05 22.23 8.37
N LYS A 181 12.95 23.04 9.42
CA LYS A 181 11.81 22.93 10.34
C LYS A 181 10.57 23.34 9.54
N GLY A 182 9.86 22.37 8.97
CA GLY A 182 8.62 22.69 8.27
C GLY A 182 8.19 21.69 7.22
N LEU A 183 7.20 22.15 6.47
CA LEU A 183 6.46 21.44 5.45
C LEU A 183 7.33 20.79 4.36
N ALA A 184 7.08 19.51 4.10
CA ALA A 184 7.66 18.73 3.02
C ALA A 184 6.58 17.86 2.37
N LEU A 185 6.68 17.70 1.05
CA LEU A 185 5.96 16.69 0.27
C LEU A 185 6.93 15.55 -0.02
N ASP A 186 6.64 14.36 0.50
CA ASP A 186 7.53 13.20 0.40
C ASP A 186 7.15 12.28 -0.76
N ALA A 187 5.86 12.09 -1.03
CA ALA A 187 5.41 11.23 -2.12
C ALA A 187 4.07 11.70 -2.73
N ILE A 188 3.95 11.47 -4.04
CA ILE A 188 2.72 11.60 -4.82
C ILE A 188 2.41 10.22 -5.40
N GLU A 189 1.36 9.59 -4.88
CA GLU A 189 0.94 8.23 -5.19
C GLU A 189 -0.44 8.21 -5.84
N TYR A 190 -0.79 7.06 -6.43
CA TYR A 190 -2.13 6.80 -6.94
C TYR A 190 -2.59 5.42 -6.50
N ASP A 191 -3.81 5.33 -5.96
CA ASP A 191 -4.42 4.04 -5.60
C ASP A 191 -4.81 3.22 -6.85
N GLN A 192 -5.44 2.06 -6.62
CA GLN A 192 -5.89 1.16 -7.70
C GLN A 192 -6.97 1.77 -8.59
N ALA A 193 -7.76 2.71 -8.06
CA ALA A 193 -8.80 3.42 -8.79
C ALA A 193 -8.27 4.73 -9.42
N GLY A 194 -6.95 4.97 -9.37
CA GLY A 194 -6.32 6.17 -9.96
C GLY A 194 -6.51 7.45 -9.14
N ASN A 195 -6.90 7.34 -7.87
CA ASN A 195 -7.07 8.50 -7.00
C ASN A 195 -5.74 8.94 -6.44
N LEU A 196 -5.53 10.25 -6.45
CA LEU A 196 -4.33 10.89 -5.94
C LEU A 196 -4.20 10.69 -4.43
N ILE A 197 -2.99 10.38 -3.98
CA ILE A 197 -2.62 10.34 -2.58
C ILE A 197 -1.32 11.13 -2.43
N LEU A 198 -1.35 12.11 -1.54
CA LEU A 198 -0.20 12.95 -1.21
C LEU A 198 0.24 12.61 0.21
N SER A 199 1.55 12.54 0.43
CA SER A 199 2.08 12.33 1.77
C SER A 199 3.36 13.10 1.98
N GLY A 200 3.64 13.43 3.23
CA GLY A 200 4.76 14.27 3.57
C GLY A 200 4.96 14.44 5.06
N ARG A 201 5.74 15.46 5.41
CA ARG A 201 5.99 15.87 6.78
C ARG A 201 5.67 17.35 7.00
N SER A 202 5.32 17.70 8.22
CA SER A 202 5.02 19.06 8.66
C SER A 202 5.19 19.16 10.18
N GLN A 203 4.95 20.32 10.77
CA GLN A 203 5.01 20.47 12.23
C GLN A 203 3.93 19.59 12.90
N PRO A 204 4.26 18.81 13.95
CA PRO A 204 3.27 17.98 14.62
C PRO A 204 2.03 18.77 15.07
N GLY A 205 0.84 18.23 14.80
CA GLY A 205 -0.45 18.88 15.12
C GLY A 205 -0.81 20.07 14.22
N SER A 206 0.04 20.45 13.26
CA SER A 206 -0.28 21.51 12.30
C SER A 206 -1.21 21.01 11.19
N THR A 207 -1.93 21.95 10.59
CA THR A 207 -2.81 21.69 9.45
C THR A 207 -2.05 21.88 8.14
N VAL A 208 -2.18 20.94 7.22
CA VAL A 208 -1.64 20.98 5.86
C VAL A 208 -2.78 21.17 4.88
N GLN A 209 -2.82 22.28 4.16
CA GLN A 209 -3.79 22.55 3.10
C GLN A 209 -3.13 22.39 1.73
N VAL A 210 -3.79 21.68 0.82
CA VAL A 210 -3.24 21.42 -0.52
C VAL A 210 -4.15 22.04 -1.58
N TYR A 211 -3.52 22.63 -2.60
CA TYR A 211 -4.17 23.29 -3.72
C TYR A 211 -3.61 22.82 -5.05
N LEU A 212 -4.45 22.85 -6.09
CA LEU A 212 -4.06 22.78 -7.49
C LEU A 212 -4.52 24.05 -8.21
N ASN A 213 -3.61 24.76 -8.87
CA ASN A 213 -3.92 26.05 -9.53
C ASN A 213 -4.64 27.03 -8.59
N ASN A 214 -4.18 27.11 -7.33
CA ASN A 214 -4.81 27.85 -6.23
C ASN A 214 -6.22 27.38 -5.79
N GLU A 215 -6.80 26.34 -6.40
CA GLU A 215 -8.04 25.72 -5.93
C GLU A 215 -7.75 24.68 -4.83
N PRO A 216 -8.40 24.74 -3.66
CA PRO A 216 -8.16 23.78 -2.58
C PRO A 216 -8.67 22.39 -2.96
N ILE A 217 -7.80 21.39 -2.83
CA ILE A 217 -8.11 19.98 -3.12
C ILE A 217 -8.21 19.11 -1.87
N GLY A 218 -7.77 19.62 -0.71
CA GLY A 218 -7.97 18.94 0.55
C GLY A 218 -7.12 19.47 1.70
N VAL A 219 -7.39 18.95 2.89
CA VAL A 219 -6.75 19.33 4.14
C VAL A 219 -6.40 18.07 4.94
N ALA A 220 -5.21 18.05 5.52
CA ALA A 220 -4.74 16.98 6.41
C ALA A 220 -4.16 17.59 7.69
N THR A 221 -4.11 16.82 8.77
CA THR A 221 -3.41 17.20 10.00
C THR A 221 -2.17 16.33 10.13
N ALA A 222 -1.04 16.95 10.48
CA ALA A 222 0.18 16.20 10.77
C ALA A 222 0.07 15.54 12.15
N ASP A 223 0.43 14.25 12.23
CA ASP A 223 0.39 13.49 13.47
C ASP A 223 1.45 13.94 14.50
N ASP A 224 1.54 13.26 15.63
CA ASP A 224 2.50 13.52 16.70
C ASP A 224 3.97 13.40 16.26
N LYS A 225 4.23 12.66 15.18
CA LYS A 225 5.54 12.50 14.53
C LYS A 225 5.74 13.48 13.38
N GLY A 226 4.76 14.34 13.10
CA GLY A 226 4.80 15.32 12.03
C GLY A 226 4.55 14.72 10.64
N THR A 227 3.99 13.51 10.54
CA THR A 227 3.64 12.88 9.26
C THR A 227 2.22 13.26 8.87
N TRP A 228 1.99 13.54 7.59
CA TRP A 228 0.65 13.80 7.06
C TRP A 228 0.39 13.00 5.79
N ARG A 229 -0.89 12.68 5.56
CA ARG A 229 -1.38 12.02 4.35
C ARG A 229 -2.70 12.66 3.97
N LEU A 230 -2.85 12.96 2.68
CA LEU A 230 -4.05 13.53 2.10
C LEU A 230 -4.50 12.69 0.91
N ARG A 231 -5.79 12.36 0.89
CA ARG A 231 -6.50 11.91 -0.31
C ARG A 231 -7.55 12.98 -0.62
N PRO A 232 -7.47 13.67 -1.77
CA PRO A 232 -8.51 14.61 -2.19
C PRO A 232 -9.88 13.92 -2.30
N ASP A 233 -10.93 14.58 -1.81
CA ASP A 233 -12.31 14.06 -1.91
C ASP A 233 -12.82 14.10 -3.36
N LYS A 234 -12.36 15.09 -4.13
CA LYS A 234 -12.64 15.21 -5.56
C LYS A 234 -11.53 14.57 -6.37
N ALA A 235 -11.92 13.77 -7.35
CA ALA A 235 -10.99 13.30 -8.35
C ALA A 235 -10.36 14.50 -9.06
N VAL A 236 -9.02 14.56 -9.06
CA VAL A 236 -8.29 15.57 -9.82
C VAL A 236 -8.34 15.21 -11.31
N ASP A 237 -8.69 16.11 -12.21
CA ASP A 237 -8.64 15.77 -13.63
C ASP A 237 -7.20 15.66 -14.15
N PRO A 238 -6.99 14.98 -15.28
CA PRO A 238 -5.74 15.05 -16.02
C PRO A 238 -5.48 16.48 -16.52
N GLY A 239 -4.25 16.95 -16.38
CA GLY A 239 -3.82 18.30 -16.77
C GLY A 239 -2.47 18.66 -16.16
N ILE A 240 -2.00 19.85 -16.52
CA ILE A 240 -0.84 20.50 -15.89
C ILE A 240 -1.38 21.47 -14.84
N TYR A 241 -0.83 21.38 -13.63
CA TYR A 241 -1.24 22.13 -12.46
C TYR A 241 -0.03 22.77 -11.77
N SER A 242 -0.26 23.83 -11.00
CA SER A 242 0.63 24.22 -9.90
C SER A 242 0.12 23.56 -8.62
N LEU A 243 0.89 22.63 -8.07
CA LEU A 243 0.63 22.00 -6.77
C LEU A 243 1.22 22.88 -5.68
N ARG A 244 0.35 23.37 -4.79
CA ARG A 244 0.73 24.17 -3.63
C ARG A 244 0.35 23.45 -2.36
N VAL A 245 1.24 23.42 -1.39
CA VAL A 245 1.03 22.84 -0.06
C VAL A 245 1.33 23.95 0.94
N ASP A 246 0.38 24.26 1.82
CA ASP A 246 0.50 25.26 2.87
C ASP A 246 0.45 24.57 4.24
N GLN A 247 1.42 24.85 5.10
CA GLN A 247 1.38 24.50 6.53
C GLN A 247 0.76 25.68 7.27
N VAL A 248 -0.28 25.39 8.05
CA VAL A 248 -1.02 26.35 8.85
C VAL A 248 -0.88 25.93 10.31
N GLU A 249 -0.53 26.88 11.18
CA GLU A 249 -0.22 26.60 12.60
C GLU A 249 -1.34 25.83 13.31
N GLN A 250 -2.60 26.19 13.01
CA GLN A 250 -3.85 25.55 13.44
C GLN A 250 -4.92 25.79 12.36
N ALA A 251 -6.04 25.07 12.39
CA ALA A 251 -7.13 25.27 11.42
C ALA A 251 -7.64 26.73 11.45
N GLY A 252 -7.52 27.44 10.32
CA GLY A 252 -7.87 28.87 10.22
C GLY A 252 -6.80 29.85 10.68
N GLY A 253 -5.61 29.35 11.07
CA GLY A 253 -4.46 30.16 11.49
C GLY A 253 -3.64 30.75 10.34
N LYS A 254 -2.50 31.35 10.68
CA LYS A 254 -1.55 31.89 9.70
C LYS A 254 -0.82 30.77 8.96
N VAL A 255 -0.54 30.98 7.68
CA VAL A 255 0.35 30.11 6.90
C VAL A 255 1.78 30.28 7.41
N ALA A 256 2.32 29.23 8.01
CA ALA A 256 3.67 29.17 8.58
C ALA A 256 4.72 28.78 7.54
N SER A 257 4.35 27.94 6.57
CA SER A 257 5.24 27.51 5.48
C SER A 257 4.43 27.20 4.21
N ARG A 258 5.07 27.32 3.05
CA ARG A 258 4.49 27.02 1.74
C ARG A 258 5.52 26.30 0.86
N LEU A 259 5.03 25.29 0.15
CA LEU A 259 5.71 24.60 -0.95
C LEU A 259 4.87 24.77 -2.22
N GLU A 260 5.48 25.09 -3.34
CA GLU A 260 4.80 25.17 -4.63
C GLU A 260 5.66 24.53 -5.72
N MET A 261 5.06 23.70 -6.57
CA MET A 261 5.76 22.99 -7.65
C MET A 261 4.82 22.71 -8.83
N PRO A 262 5.35 22.68 -10.08
CA PRO A 262 4.58 22.18 -11.21
C PRO A 262 4.25 20.69 -11.02
N PHE A 263 3.02 20.31 -11.33
CA PHE A 263 2.50 18.95 -11.22
C PHE A 263 1.73 18.59 -12.49
N SER A 264 2.06 17.47 -13.12
CA SER A 264 1.35 16.96 -14.28
C SER A 264 0.62 15.68 -13.93
N ARG A 265 -0.69 15.64 -14.17
CA ARG A 265 -1.52 14.45 -14.08
C ARG A 265 -1.93 14.04 -15.50
N ALA A 266 -1.47 12.89 -15.97
CA ALA A 266 -1.90 12.31 -17.25
C ALA A 266 -2.92 11.19 -17.02
N ARG A 267 -3.74 10.86 -18.03
CA ARG A 267 -4.63 9.70 -17.99
C ARG A 267 -3.83 8.41 -18.15
N PRO A 268 -4.24 7.31 -17.49
CA PRO A 268 -3.72 5.96 -17.78
C PRO A 268 -3.82 5.60 -19.28
N GLU A 269 -4.91 6.01 -19.95
CA GLU A 269 -5.15 5.79 -21.38
C GLU A 269 -4.28 6.64 -22.33
N ASP A 270 -3.49 7.57 -21.82
CA ASP A 270 -2.58 8.40 -22.65
C ASP A 270 -1.28 7.67 -23.04
N VAL A 271 -1.09 6.43 -22.58
CA VAL A 271 0.01 5.57 -23.05
C VAL A 271 -0.42 4.94 -24.37
N LYS A 272 -0.02 5.55 -25.48
CA LYS A 272 -0.31 5.03 -26.83
C LYS A 272 0.70 3.94 -27.18
N PHE A 273 0.20 2.73 -27.38
CA PHE A 273 0.99 1.63 -27.90
C PHE A 273 0.97 1.62 -29.43
N ASP A 274 2.04 1.11 -30.05
CA ASP A 274 1.97 0.70 -31.45
C ASP A 274 0.97 -0.45 -31.64
N ALA A 275 0.62 -0.74 -32.90
CA ALA A 275 -0.32 -1.81 -33.22
C ALA A 275 0.15 -3.21 -32.75
N SER A 276 1.43 -3.35 -32.43
CA SER A 276 2.07 -4.58 -31.96
C SER A 276 2.09 -4.70 -30.44
N GLY A 277 1.81 -3.62 -29.69
CA GLY A 277 1.94 -3.58 -28.23
C GLY A 277 3.40 -3.53 -27.72
N ASN A 278 4.38 -3.45 -28.64
CA ASN A 278 5.80 -3.63 -28.33
C ASN A 278 6.54 -2.30 -28.17
N SER A 279 5.90 -1.20 -28.54
CA SER A 279 6.44 0.14 -28.38
C SER A 279 5.40 1.09 -27.83
N VAL A 280 5.85 2.09 -27.09
CA VAL A 280 5.05 3.19 -26.55
C VAL A 280 5.48 4.50 -27.18
N ILE A 281 4.51 5.28 -27.64
CA ILE A 281 4.73 6.66 -28.08
C ILE A 281 4.56 7.57 -26.86
N VAL A 282 5.66 8.16 -26.40
CA VAL A 282 5.69 9.09 -25.28
C VAL A 282 4.74 10.26 -25.57
N GLN A 283 3.77 10.48 -24.70
CA GLN A 283 2.87 11.64 -24.74
C GLN A 283 3.22 12.62 -23.61
N PRO A 284 2.80 13.90 -23.68
CA PRO A 284 2.92 14.81 -22.55
C PRO A 284 2.40 14.18 -21.25
N GLY A 285 3.17 14.32 -20.15
CA GLY A 285 2.85 13.71 -18.86
C GLY A 285 3.12 12.20 -18.74
N ASN A 286 3.79 11.58 -19.73
CA ASN A 286 4.38 10.26 -19.57
C ASN A 286 5.64 10.34 -18.69
N SER A 287 5.89 9.28 -17.91
CA SER A 287 7.16 9.03 -17.25
C SER A 287 7.52 7.56 -17.46
N LEU A 288 8.82 7.22 -17.46
CA LEU A 288 9.25 5.83 -17.62
C LEU A 288 8.59 4.93 -16.56
N TRP A 289 8.46 5.43 -15.32
CA TRP A 289 7.76 4.78 -14.23
C TRP A 289 6.30 4.46 -14.54
N ARG A 290 5.55 5.43 -15.09
CA ARG A 290 4.14 5.23 -15.42
C ARG A 290 3.97 4.27 -16.59
N ILE A 291 4.82 4.39 -17.60
CA ILE A 291 4.83 3.45 -18.73
C ILE A 291 5.11 2.04 -18.21
N ALA A 292 6.10 1.86 -17.34
CA ALA A 292 6.40 0.55 -16.75
C ALA A 292 5.29 -0.01 -15.88
N ARG A 293 4.60 0.84 -15.10
CA ARG A 293 3.42 0.39 -14.35
C ARG A 293 2.31 -0.10 -15.28
N GLN A 294 2.07 0.60 -16.38
CA GLN A 294 1.04 0.23 -17.35
C GLN A 294 1.41 -1.06 -18.11
N VAL A 295 2.67 -1.21 -18.49
CA VAL A 295 3.15 -2.34 -19.31
C VAL A 295 3.42 -3.58 -18.47
N TYR A 296 4.02 -3.41 -17.30
CA TYR A 296 4.55 -4.49 -16.48
C TYR A 296 3.84 -4.66 -15.13
N GLY A 297 2.82 -3.84 -14.85
CA GLY A 297 2.12 -3.80 -13.57
C GLY A 297 2.90 -3.13 -12.43
N LEU A 298 4.21 -2.90 -12.60
CA LEU A 298 5.12 -2.38 -11.56
C LEU A 298 5.93 -1.19 -12.10
N GLY A 299 5.76 -0.03 -11.46
CA GLY A 299 6.47 1.19 -11.84
C GLY A 299 8.02 1.11 -11.79
N PRO A 300 8.63 0.42 -10.81
CA PRO A 300 10.09 0.23 -10.78
C PRO A 300 10.69 -0.50 -11.98
N ARG A 301 9.89 -1.23 -12.77
CA ARG A 301 10.37 -1.91 -13.99
C ARG A 301 10.68 -0.95 -15.14
N TYR A 302 10.61 0.36 -14.90
CA TYR A 302 11.01 1.38 -15.86
C TYR A 302 12.45 1.25 -16.35
N THR A 303 13.30 0.60 -15.55
CA THR A 303 14.68 0.28 -15.92
C THR A 303 14.77 -0.65 -17.13
N GLU A 304 13.77 -1.51 -17.37
CA GLU A 304 13.70 -2.37 -18.57
C GLU A 304 13.48 -1.53 -19.82
N ILE A 305 12.58 -0.53 -19.73
CA ILE A 305 12.33 0.45 -20.81
C ILE A 305 13.58 1.31 -21.03
N TYR A 306 14.20 1.78 -19.96
CA TYR A 306 15.43 2.58 -20.06
C TYR A 306 16.55 1.81 -20.78
N LYS A 307 16.82 0.57 -20.36
CA LYS A 307 17.85 -0.30 -20.96
C LYS A 307 17.61 -0.55 -22.45
N ALA A 308 16.36 -0.77 -22.85
CA ALA A 308 16.02 -1.01 -24.26
C ALA A 308 16.14 0.23 -25.15
N ASN A 309 16.15 1.44 -24.56
CA ASN A 309 16.07 2.70 -25.29
C ASN A 309 17.20 3.68 -24.91
N GLN A 310 18.32 3.20 -24.36
CA GLN A 310 19.41 4.07 -23.87
C GLN A 310 19.95 5.02 -24.95
N ALA A 311 19.93 4.61 -26.22
CA ALA A 311 20.34 5.47 -27.33
C ALA A 311 19.44 6.71 -27.53
N GLN A 312 18.21 6.68 -27.01
CA GLN A 312 17.23 7.76 -27.10
C GLN A 312 16.99 8.49 -25.77
N ILE A 313 17.49 7.95 -24.65
CA ILE A 313 17.24 8.47 -23.30
C ILE A 313 18.58 8.89 -22.69
N THR A 314 18.93 10.15 -22.92
CA THR A 314 20.11 10.79 -22.33
C THR A 314 19.94 11.01 -20.83
N ASP A 315 18.74 11.38 -20.40
CA ASP A 315 18.37 11.59 -19.00
C ASP A 315 17.09 10.77 -18.70
N PRO A 316 17.13 9.78 -17.79
CA PRO A 316 15.96 8.97 -17.42
C PRO A 316 14.79 9.79 -16.83
N ASP A 317 15.09 10.96 -16.24
CA ASP A 317 14.09 11.84 -15.66
C ASP A 317 13.45 12.77 -16.72
N MET A 318 14.02 12.83 -17.93
CA MET A 318 13.51 13.62 -19.05
C MET A 318 13.22 12.77 -20.28
N ILE A 319 11.93 12.52 -20.52
CA ILE A 319 11.45 11.93 -21.76
C ILE A 319 10.52 12.92 -22.48
N TYR A 320 10.62 12.97 -23.80
CA TYR A 320 9.99 13.98 -24.64
C TYR A 320 8.81 13.41 -25.43
N PRO A 321 7.72 14.18 -25.57
CA PRO A 321 6.61 13.79 -26.43
C PRO A 321 7.03 13.45 -27.85
N GLY A 322 6.48 12.37 -28.40
CA GLY A 322 6.77 11.86 -29.74
C GLY A 322 7.91 10.84 -29.80
N GLN A 323 8.69 10.67 -28.73
CA GLN A 323 9.66 9.58 -28.65
C GLN A 323 8.96 8.22 -28.67
N VAL A 324 9.56 7.25 -29.35
CA VAL A 324 9.03 5.89 -29.43
C VAL A 324 9.98 4.96 -28.68
N PHE A 325 9.49 4.40 -27.57
CA PHE A 325 10.26 3.50 -26.73
C PHE A 325 9.81 2.06 -26.91
N ALA A 326 10.76 1.19 -27.20
CA ALA A 326 10.56 -0.24 -27.11
C ALA A 326 10.23 -0.63 -25.66
N VAL A 327 9.25 -1.49 -25.47
CA VAL A 327 8.85 -2.02 -24.16
C VAL A 327 9.02 -3.55 -24.16
N PRO A 328 10.23 -4.06 -23.87
CA PRO A 328 10.52 -5.50 -23.93
C PRO A 328 9.63 -6.32 -23.00
N GLY A 329 9.28 -7.54 -23.38
CA GLY A 329 8.48 -8.45 -22.53
C GLY A 329 6.98 -8.42 -22.78
N GLN A 330 6.49 -7.57 -23.69
CA GLN A 330 5.19 -7.80 -24.36
C GLN A 330 5.41 -8.88 -25.43
N HIS A 331 5.13 -10.14 -25.09
CA HIS A 331 4.92 -11.19 -26.08
C HIS A 331 3.59 -11.88 -25.79
N ASN A 332 2.64 -11.64 -26.69
CA ASN A 332 1.38 -12.35 -26.90
C ASN A 332 0.28 -12.23 -25.84
N GLY A 333 -0.64 -11.29 -26.08
CA GLY A 333 -2.06 -11.65 -26.19
C GLY A 333 -2.89 -11.83 -24.92
N GLN A 334 -2.46 -11.36 -23.75
CA GLN A 334 -3.39 -11.19 -22.64
C GLN A 334 -3.93 -9.76 -22.64
N ALA A 335 -5.07 -9.60 -23.30
CA ALA A 335 -5.93 -8.46 -23.11
C ALA A 335 -6.07 -8.18 -21.60
N VAL A 336 -5.70 -6.97 -21.19
CA VAL A 336 -6.13 -6.44 -19.89
C VAL A 336 -7.66 -6.56 -19.90
N PRO A 337 -8.29 -7.30 -18.97
CA PRO A 337 -9.74 -7.31 -18.90
C PRO A 337 -10.17 -5.86 -18.65
N LYS A 338 -11.01 -5.34 -19.55
CA LYS A 338 -11.73 -4.10 -19.28
C LYS A 338 -12.45 -4.29 -17.97
N ALA A 339 -12.10 -3.50 -16.96
CA ALA A 339 -12.92 -3.39 -15.77
C ALA A 339 -14.26 -2.80 -16.21
N ASN A 340 -15.32 -3.61 -16.10
CA ASN A 340 -16.70 -3.13 -16.11
C ASN A 340 -16.96 -2.33 -14.83
#